data_AF-A0A935WI15-F1
#
_entry.id   AF-A0A935WI15-F1
#
_cell.length_a   1.000
_cell.length_b   1.000
_cell.length_c   1.000
_cell.angle_alpha   90.00
_cell.angle_beta   90.00
_cell.angle_gamma   90.00
#
_symmetry.space_group_name_H-M   'P 1'
#
loop_
_entity.id
_entity.type
_entity.pdbx_description
1 polymer ?
#
loop_
_entity_poly.entity_id
_entity_poly.type
_entity_poly.pdbx_seq_one_letter_code
_entity_poly.pdbx_strand_id
1 'polypeptide(L)'
;MQFVRRFGGSAKRPFAVSALVATAIFAAACSSDSTGAGPVIPGTPTPNPTITRAAFLADVNVRTGEVKIRAPQLTGTQNGLPTGSAMDASLEGVDLSLVGGDVVQLTSSNFVASAVGAFQPGKVRVTFDVSITNKLSGVQLVGPTVFPAPPAGTTGPILFPFDVAVAVTTGGTATGGQGNDIIVTLPSYGLVAPSTDWNGAPHNFFNDTGCPTNNNGGGTGNQGGNGGFGTNNGSDCFRWEEFLGPIFPGSTTSASNVGFDIDPTVGQFTARLLVAADLQNSGPAPTGTIAGTVTSPQLGTLNGVTVTATSGITSLPGTTAGAGAYSIASVPTGPASVAITAGLPAGCTNPGSQAATVTNGGTATVNFTVTCPVPTGSIAGQITFTGFTPAGTAIDAITASATPTGGTAVAGAVSSTGAISISAVPINLSTSGAVALANLPAGCTNPGAGSYSGLTNGGTQVVNFTVACVAPPSVYTYTGTAVDNGATVTITFAINMATRDDPAIPGADDIFAVQGSFTYNTARLSAPSCGNVSGSGLLNAVANTATAGVVSFGNFSTNPAVQTGTQGLLTCTFTDAGSGALTTATTLTVAESQNGTNLLPNIQINDVP
;
A
#
# COMPACT_ATOMS: atom_id res chain seq x y z
N MET A 1 -15.74 -3.23 -8.54
CA MET A 1 -16.76 -2.21 -8.87
C MET A 1 -16.11 -0.85 -8.70
N GLN A 2 -15.81 -0.18 -9.80
CA GLN A 2 -14.91 0.98 -9.83
C GLN A 2 -15.62 2.08 -10.62
N PHE A 3 -16.06 3.14 -9.94
CA PHE A 3 -16.77 4.25 -10.58
C PHE A 3 -15.75 5.28 -11.08
N VAL A 4 -15.45 5.22 -12.37
CA VAL A 4 -14.72 6.25 -13.12
C VAL A 4 -15.75 7.24 -13.68
N ARG A 5 -15.70 8.52 -13.28
CA ARG A 5 -16.42 9.59 -13.97
C ARG A 5 -15.44 10.41 -14.82
N ARG A 6 -15.50 10.16 -16.14
CA ARG A 6 -15.05 11.08 -17.19
C ARG A 6 -16.00 12.27 -17.26
N PHE A 7 -15.47 13.49 -17.30
CA PHE A 7 -16.17 14.64 -17.89
C PHE A 7 -15.40 15.11 -19.12
N GLY A 8 -15.95 14.80 -20.29
CA GLY A 8 -15.64 15.46 -21.55
C GLY A 8 -16.87 16.24 -21.99
N GLY A 9 -16.68 17.46 -22.48
CA GLY A 9 -17.80 18.30 -22.95
C GLY A 9 -17.41 19.74 -23.22
N SER A 10 -16.40 19.95 -24.07
CA SER A 10 -16.04 21.28 -24.60
C SER A 10 -17.10 21.73 -25.62
N ALA A 11 -17.93 22.70 -25.24
CA ALA A 11 -18.76 23.44 -26.19
C ALA A 11 -18.21 24.87 -26.33
N LYS A 12 -17.52 25.11 -27.46
CA LYS A 12 -17.09 26.45 -27.89
C LYS A 12 -18.32 27.27 -28.29
N ARG A 13 -18.44 28.51 -27.79
CA ARG A 13 -19.25 29.57 -28.41
C ARG A 13 -18.35 30.77 -28.73
N PRO A 14 -18.51 31.40 -29.90
CA PRO A 14 -17.64 32.48 -30.36
C PRO A 14 -17.97 33.82 -29.68
N PHE A 15 -16.91 34.59 -29.46
CA PHE A 15 -16.91 35.98 -29.04
C PHE A 15 -17.54 36.89 -30.10
N ALA A 16 -18.30 37.90 -29.65
CA ALA A 16 -18.46 39.16 -30.35
C ALA A 16 -17.82 40.26 -29.49
N VAL A 17 -16.80 40.86 -30.07
CA VAL A 17 -16.00 41.97 -29.55
C VAL A 17 -16.82 43.26 -29.62
N SER A 18 -16.79 44.07 -28.57
CA SER A 18 -16.96 45.51 -28.70
C SER A 18 -16.10 46.20 -27.65
N ALA A 19 -15.09 46.89 -28.19
CA ALA A 19 -14.09 47.64 -27.47
C ALA A 19 -14.68 48.90 -26.85
N LEU A 20 -14.24 49.23 -25.64
CA LEU A 20 -14.17 50.62 -25.21
C LEU A 20 -12.86 50.81 -24.45
N VAL A 21 -11.95 51.51 -25.14
CA VAL A 21 -10.67 51.99 -24.63
C VAL A 21 -10.95 53.17 -23.72
N ALA A 22 -10.54 53.08 -22.46
CA ALA A 22 -10.40 54.23 -21.58
C ALA A 22 -9.00 54.17 -20.95
N THR A 23 -8.10 54.95 -21.55
CA THR A 23 -6.74 55.21 -21.06
C THR A 23 -6.83 56.09 -19.83
N ALA A 24 -6.47 55.57 -18.66
CA ALA A 24 -6.27 56.37 -17.45
C ALA A 24 -4.83 56.18 -16.96
N ILE A 25 -4.01 57.19 -17.24
CA ILE A 25 -2.67 57.38 -16.68
C ILE A 25 -2.88 57.96 -15.28
N PHE A 26 -2.50 57.24 -14.23
CA PHE A 26 -2.20 57.84 -12.93
C PHE A 26 -0.94 57.23 -12.32
N ALA A 27 -0.11 58.14 -11.86
CA ALA A 27 1.27 57.98 -11.48
C ALA A 27 1.45 57.24 -10.15
N ALA A 28 2.65 56.66 -10.02
CA ALA A 28 3.17 56.09 -8.79
C ALA A 28 3.23 57.11 -7.65
N ALA A 29 2.75 56.71 -6.49
CA ALA A 29 3.16 57.24 -5.20
C ALA A 29 3.17 56.10 -4.19
N CYS A 30 4.37 55.68 -3.77
CA CYS A 30 4.56 54.84 -2.60
C CYS A 30 4.19 55.68 -1.37
N SER A 31 3.07 55.39 -0.71
CA SER A 31 2.82 55.84 0.65
C SER A 31 3.10 54.69 1.60
N SER A 32 4.06 54.89 2.50
CA SER A 32 4.32 54.07 3.67
C SER A 32 3.03 53.75 4.44
N ASP A 33 2.86 52.48 4.79
CA ASP A 33 1.82 51.97 5.69
C ASP A 33 1.80 52.78 6.98
N SER A 34 0.82 53.68 7.09
CA SER A 34 0.35 54.18 8.37
C SER A 34 -0.80 53.29 8.81
N THR A 35 -0.59 52.48 9.85
CA THR A 35 -1.67 51.85 10.61
C THR A 35 -2.53 52.97 11.21
N GLY A 36 -3.53 53.41 10.45
CA GLY A 36 -4.51 54.38 10.92
C GLY A 36 -5.26 53.79 12.09
N ALA A 37 -5.03 54.31 13.29
CA ALA A 37 -5.96 54.15 14.39
C ALA A 37 -7.32 54.65 13.89
N GLY A 38 -8.29 53.75 13.80
CA GLY A 38 -9.67 54.11 13.48
C GLY A 38 -10.19 55.15 14.47
N PRO A 39 -11.26 55.88 14.12
CA PRO A 39 -11.83 56.91 14.98
C PRO A 39 -12.16 56.33 16.36
N VAL A 40 -11.52 56.89 17.40
CA VAL A 40 -11.86 56.61 18.80
C VAL A 40 -13.25 57.18 19.04
N ILE A 41 -14.26 56.31 19.09
CA ILE A 41 -15.62 56.70 19.45
C ILE A 41 -15.64 56.92 20.98
N PRO A 42 -16.08 58.08 21.49
CA PRO A 42 -16.24 58.30 22.91
C PRO A 42 -17.30 57.36 23.47
N GLY A 43 -16.92 56.42 24.35
CA GLY A 43 -17.87 55.61 25.11
C GLY A 43 -17.65 54.09 25.11
N THR A 44 -16.75 53.54 24.29
CA THR A 44 -16.33 52.14 24.46
C THR A 44 -15.30 52.06 25.58
N PRO A 45 -15.58 51.37 26.70
CA PRO A 45 -14.55 51.12 27.71
C PRO A 45 -13.38 50.38 27.04
N THR A 46 -12.16 50.83 27.30
CA THR A 46 -10.96 50.17 26.78
C THR A 46 -10.99 48.69 27.19
N PRO A 47 -10.84 47.74 26.24
CA PRO A 47 -10.85 46.31 26.55
C PRO A 47 -9.89 46.02 27.70
N ASN A 48 -10.37 45.35 28.74
CA ASN A 48 -9.52 45.05 29.90
C ASN A 48 -8.30 44.22 29.42
N PRO A 49 -7.08 44.81 29.43
CA PRO A 49 -5.91 44.17 28.85
C PRO A 49 -5.52 42.90 29.62
N THR A 50 -6.05 42.72 30.82
CA THR A 50 -5.77 41.59 31.69
C THR A 50 -6.50 40.32 31.23
N ILE A 51 -7.79 40.43 30.93
CA ILE A 51 -8.63 39.30 30.48
C ILE A 51 -8.16 38.83 29.10
N THR A 52 -7.86 39.77 28.21
CA THR A 52 -7.41 39.45 26.84
C THR A 52 -6.06 38.74 26.77
N ARG A 53 -5.20 38.87 27.80
CA ARG A 53 -3.91 38.17 27.90
C ARG A 53 -4.02 36.75 28.48
N ALA A 54 -5.13 36.43 29.16
CA ALA A 54 -5.42 35.09 29.68
C ALA A 54 -6.12 34.18 28.65
N ALA A 55 -6.56 34.74 27.53
CA ALA A 55 -7.26 33.99 26.49
C ALA A 55 -6.32 33.16 25.60
N PHE A 56 -6.75 31.94 25.30
CA PHE A 56 -6.19 31.11 24.24
C PHE A 56 -6.59 31.70 22.89
N LEU A 57 -5.69 31.67 21.90
CA LEU A 57 -5.98 32.15 20.56
C LEU A 57 -6.21 30.96 19.64
N ALA A 58 -7.46 30.71 19.27
CA ALA A 58 -7.82 29.73 18.26
C ALA A 58 -7.79 30.40 16.88
N ASP A 59 -6.69 30.21 16.15
CA ASP A 59 -6.55 30.65 14.76
C ASP A 59 -7.21 29.61 13.85
N VAL A 60 -8.32 29.99 13.24
CA VAL A 60 -9.13 29.11 12.39
C VAL A 60 -8.94 29.52 10.93
N ASN A 61 -8.36 28.62 10.14
CA ASN A 61 -8.22 28.79 8.70
C ASN A 61 -9.25 27.92 7.98
N VAL A 62 -10.31 28.58 7.50
CA VAL A 62 -11.45 27.92 6.88
C VAL A 62 -11.07 27.30 5.53
N ARG A 63 -10.06 27.86 4.85
CA ARG A 63 -9.61 27.40 3.53
C ARG A 63 -8.80 26.12 3.61
N THR A 64 -7.95 25.98 4.62
CA THR A 64 -7.13 24.77 4.83
C THR A 64 -7.80 23.75 5.73
N GLY A 65 -8.85 24.14 6.46
CA GLY A 65 -9.49 23.31 7.47
C GLY A 65 -8.61 23.08 8.70
N GLU A 66 -7.72 24.03 8.98
CA GLU A 66 -6.78 23.94 10.11
C GLU A 66 -7.25 24.84 11.26
N VAL A 67 -7.18 24.30 12.48
CA VAL A 67 -7.38 25.05 13.72
C VAL A 67 -6.11 24.93 14.53
N LYS A 68 -5.49 26.07 14.84
CA LYS A 68 -4.30 26.13 15.68
C LYS A 68 -4.62 26.91 16.95
N ILE A 69 -4.53 26.24 18.10
CA ILE A 69 -4.71 26.91 19.40
C ILE A 69 -3.34 27.30 19.95
N ARG A 70 -3.14 28.61 20.17
CA ARG A 70 -1.97 29.15 20.86
C ARG A 70 -2.30 29.39 22.33
N ALA A 71 -1.36 29.01 23.20
CA ALA A 71 -1.45 29.32 24.62
C ALA A 71 -1.48 30.83 24.88
N PRO A 72 -2.12 31.29 25.98
CA PRO A 72 -2.12 32.68 26.38
C PRO A 72 -0.70 33.22 26.59
N GLN A 73 -0.52 34.52 26.44
CA GLN A 73 0.78 35.18 26.67
C GLN A 73 1.13 35.30 28.16
N LEU A 74 0.14 35.14 29.06
CA LEU A 74 0.39 35.07 30.50
C LEU A 74 0.96 33.70 30.87
N THR A 75 2.10 33.72 31.57
CA THR A 75 2.69 32.56 32.24
C THR A 75 2.56 32.74 33.76
N GLY A 76 1.79 31.89 34.45
CA GLY A 76 1.62 31.87 35.91
C GLY A 76 0.19 32.16 36.41
N THR A 77 -0.09 31.78 37.67
CA THR A 77 -1.27 32.26 38.41
C THR A 77 -1.11 33.77 38.64
N GLN A 78 -2.23 34.53 38.67
CA GLN A 78 -2.28 36.00 38.63
C GLN A 78 -1.54 36.78 39.75
N ASN A 79 -0.72 36.13 40.58
CA ASN A 79 0.11 36.77 41.61
C ASN A 79 1.22 37.70 41.06
N GLY A 80 1.42 37.76 39.74
CA GLY A 80 2.39 38.62 39.08
C GLY A 80 1.81 39.82 38.33
N LEU A 81 0.50 40.06 38.41
CA LEU A 81 -0.08 41.28 37.84
C LEU A 81 0.37 42.47 38.69
N PRO A 82 1.00 43.51 38.10
CA PRO A 82 1.38 44.68 38.86
C PRO A 82 0.10 45.29 39.42
N THR A 83 0.00 45.33 40.75
CA THR A 83 -1.00 46.05 41.55
C THR A 83 -0.97 47.57 41.31
N GLY A 84 -0.26 48.03 40.27
CA GLY A 84 -0.06 49.42 39.92
C GLY A 84 -0.97 49.88 38.78
N SER A 85 -2.03 50.59 39.18
CA SER A 85 -2.53 51.80 38.50
C SER A 85 -3.54 51.71 37.34
N ALA A 86 -4.12 50.55 37.01
CA ALA A 86 -5.20 50.50 36.00
C ALA A 86 -6.27 49.42 36.18
N MET A 87 -6.25 48.62 37.25
CA MET A 87 -7.45 47.87 37.61
C MET A 87 -8.42 48.83 38.31
N ASP A 88 -9.66 48.86 37.86
CA ASP A 88 -10.75 49.46 38.61
C ASP A 88 -10.70 48.90 40.04
N ALA A 89 -10.73 49.77 41.04
CA ALA A 89 -10.67 49.38 42.46
C ALA A 89 -11.81 48.43 42.87
N SER A 90 -12.85 48.30 42.02
CA SER A 90 -13.92 47.31 42.16
C SER A 90 -13.48 45.84 41.94
N LEU A 91 -12.33 45.60 41.31
CA LEU A 91 -11.79 44.24 41.04
C LEU A 91 -10.63 43.86 41.97
N GLU A 92 -10.18 44.77 42.84
CA GLU A 92 -9.12 44.50 43.81
C GLU A 92 -9.64 43.49 44.86
N GLY A 93 -9.10 42.26 44.84
CA GLY A 93 -9.51 41.17 45.73
C GLY A 93 -10.54 40.19 45.17
N VAL A 94 -10.91 40.28 43.90
CA VAL A 94 -11.72 39.25 43.23
C VAL A 94 -10.80 38.13 42.73
N ASP A 95 -10.89 36.95 43.34
CA ASP A 95 -10.26 35.74 42.83
C ASP A 95 -10.93 35.37 41.49
N LEU A 96 -10.22 35.63 40.39
CA LEU A 96 -10.67 35.27 39.06
C LEU A 96 -10.39 33.78 38.83
N SER A 97 -11.44 32.99 38.67
CA SER A 97 -11.40 31.57 38.28
C SER A 97 -11.00 31.37 36.82
N LEU A 98 -10.09 32.19 36.28
CA LEU A 98 -9.63 32.10 34.90
C LEU A 98 -8.27 31.40 34.85
N VAL A 99 -8.18 30.31 34.08
CA VAL A 99 -6.98 29.48 33.99
C VAL A 99 -6.22 29.69 32.67
N GLY A 100 -4.91 29.87 32.78
CA GLY A 100 -4.01 30.14 31.66
C GLY A 100 -3.35 28.89 31.07
N GLY A 101 -2.40 29.10 30.15
CA GLY A 101 -1.67 28.02 29.45
C GLY A 101 -0.67 27.25 30.31
N ASP A 102 -0.38 27.74 31.50
CA ASP A 102 0.39 27.06 32.54
C ASP A 102 -0.44 25.97 33.24
N VAL A 103 -1.73 26.24 33.46
CA VAL A 103 -2.68 25.33 34.10
C VAL A 103 -3.29 24.35 33.10
N VAL A 104 -3.71 24.83 31.94
CA VAL A 104 -4.40 23.98 30.94
C VAL A 104 -3.76 24.05 29.57
N GLN A 105 -3.96 22.99 28.79
CA GLN A 105 -3.72 22.95 27.36
C GLN A 105 -5.04 22.67 26.65
N LEU A 106 -5.32 23.45 25.60
CA LEU A 106 -6.43 23.19 24.70
C LEU A 106 -5.90 22.51 23.44
N THR A 107 -6.57 21.44 23.00
CA THR A 107 -6.30 20.82 21.70
C THR A 107 -7.56 20.77 20.86
N SER A 108 -7.41 20.94 19.55
CA SER A 108 -8.53 20.90 18.59
C SER A 108 -8.42 19.74 17.61
N SER A 109 -9.56 19.19 17.19
CA SER A 109 -9.66 18.14 16.18
C SER A 109 -10.96 18.26 15.36
N ASN A 110 -11.15 17.38 14.36
CA ASN A 110 -12.42 17.22 13.64
C ASN A 110 -13.03 18.50 13.05
N PHE A 111 -12.20 19.30 12.36
CA PHE A 111 -12.70 20.49 11.65
C PHE A 111 -13.72 20.12 10.56
N VAL A 112 -14.86 20.80 10.55
CA VAL A 112 -15.89 20.70 9.52
C VAL A 112 -16.38 22.10 9.15
N ALA A 113 -16.55 22.36 7.86
CA ALA A 113 -17.21 23.55 7.35
C ALA A 113 -18.46 23.15 6.55
N SER A 114 -19.60 23.79 6.83
CA SER A 114 -20.85 23.53 6.14
C SER A 114 -20.89 24.16 4.74
N ALA A 115 -21.86 23.75 3.93
CA ALA A 115 -22.25 24.56 2.77
C ALA A 115 -22.83 25.91 3.23
N VAL A 116 -22.73 26.93 2.36
CA VAL A 116 -23.34 28.25 2.59
C VAL A 116 -24.85 28.09 2.72
N GLY A 117 -25.45 28.66 3.76
CA GLY A 117 -26.90 28.60 3.98
C GLY A 117 -27.41 27.33 4.65
N ALA A 118 -26.53 26.37 4.97
CA ALA A 118 -26.95 25.06 5.50
C ALA A 118 -27.64 25.16 6.88
N PHE A 119 -27.15 26.04 7.76
CA PHE A 119 -27.67 26.25 9.11
C PHE A 119 -28.34 27.62 9.27
N GLN A 120 -27.74 28.66 8.68
CA GLN A 120 -28.29 30.01 8.65
C GLN A 120 -28.13 30.60 7.23
N PRO A 121 -29.19 31.21 6.65
CA PRO A 121 -29.11 31.80 5.32
C PRO A 121 -27.93 32.77 5.18
N GLY A 122 -27.13 32.59 4.14
CA GLY A 122 -25.98 33.44 3.86
C GLY A 122 -24.79 33.26 4.79
N LYS A 123 -24.77 32.24 5.67
CA LYS A 123 -23.64 31.92 6.55
C LYS A 123 -23.06 30.54 6.26
N VAL A 124 -21.80 30.36 6.61
CA VAL A 124 -21.12 29.06 6.71
C VAL A 124 -20.96 28.74 8.19
N ARG A 125 -21.27 27.51 8.61
CA ARG A 125 -20.97 27.05 9.96
C ARG A 125 -19.66 26.29 9.94
N VAL A 126 -18.75 26.70 10.80
CA VAL A 126 -17.48 26.01 11.05
C VAL A 126 -17.56 25.38 12.43
N THR A 127 -17.31 24.09 12.53
CA THR A 127 -17.20 23.37 13.81
C THR A 127 -15.87 22.66 13.92
N PHE A 128 -15.43 22.45 15.17
CA PHE A 128 -14.29 21.61 15.51
C PHE A 128 -14.47 21.14 16.95
N ASP A 129 -13.83 20.04 17.30
CA ASP A 129 -13.84 19.54 18.66
C ASP A 129 -12.69 20.17 19.45
N VAL A 130 -12.93 20.46 20.73
CA VAL A 130 -11.93 20.96 21.68
C VAL A 130 -11.87 20.03 22.88
N SER A 131 -10.67 19.75 23.38
CA SER A 131 -10.46 19.09 24.68
C SER A 131 -9.56 19.94 25.58
N ILE A 132 -9.77 19.80 26.90
CA ILE A 132 -8.99 20.48 27.93
C ILE A 132 -8.11 19.45 28.64
N THR A 133 -6.80 19.67 28.63
CA THR A 133 -5.83 18.91 29.42
C THR A 133 -5.43 19.72 30.64
N ASN A 134 -5.60 19.15 31.83
CA ASN A 134 -5.05 19.73 33.06
C ASN A 134 -3.55 19.41 33.16
N LYS A 135 -2.71 20.43 33.17
CA LYS A 135 -1.24 20.29 33.23
C LYS A 135 -0.70 20.22 34.65
N LEU A 136 -1.52 20.57 35.65
CA LEU A 136 -1.07 20.62 37.04
C LEU A 136 -0.91 19.21 37.61
N SER A 137 0.04 19.08 38.54
CA SER A 137 0.20 17.90 39.38
C SER A 137 -0.46 18.14 40.74
N GLY A 138 -1.36 17.27 41.16
CA GLY A 138 -2.00 17.34 42.48
C GLY A 138 -3.17 18.32 42.61
N VAL A 139 -3.49 19.07 41.56
CA VAL A 139 -4.63 20.01 41.52
C VAL A 139 -5.61 19.57 40.44
N GLN A 140 -6.88 19.44 40.79
CA GLN A 140 -7.97 19.23 39.83
C GLN A 140 -8.64 20.55 39.47
N LEU A 141 -9.24 20.60 38.28
CA LEU A 141 -10.04 21.72 37.80
C LEU A 141 -11.50 21.40 38.04
N VAL A 142 -12.18 22.22 38.84
CA VAL A 142 -13.64 22.15 39.04
C VAL A 142 -14.32 23.36 38.41
N GLY A 143 -15.64 23.32 38.29
CA GLY A 143 -16.40 24.47 37.81
C GLY A 143 -16.10 25.73 38.63
N PRO A 144 -16.06 26.92 38.00
CA PRO A 144 -15.78 28.17 38.69
C PRO A 144 -16.89 28.46 39.71
N THR A 145 -16.57 28.94 40.91
CA THR A 145 -17.57 29.19 41.96
C THR A 145 -17.94 30.66 42.13
N VAL A 146 -17.04 31.59 41.78
CA VAL A 146 -17.21 33.03 42.06
C VAL A 146 -17.25 33.85 40.79
N PHE A 147 -16.14 33.93 40.05
CA PHE A 147 -16.05 34.80 38.89
C PHE A 147 -15.15 34.22 37.79
N PRO A 148 -15.63 34.06 36.55
CA PRO A 148 -16.96 34.45 36.08
C PRO A 148 -18.07 33.57 36.71
N ALA A 149 -19.21 34.19 37.04
CA ALA A 149 -20.29 33.49 37.73
C ALA A 149 -20.88 32.40 36.81
N PRO A 150 -20.78 31.10 37.16
CA PRO A 150 -21.24 30.04 36.28
C PRO A 150 -22.77 30.06 36.16
N PRO A 151 -23.31 29.52 35.06
CA PRO A 151 -24.67 29.04 34.99
C PRO A 151 -24.97 28.05 36.12
N ALA A 152 -26.19 28.12 36.68
CA ALA A 152 -26.60 27.24 37.77
C ALA A 152 -26.49 25.75 37.36
N GLY A 153 -25.84 24.95 38.21
CA GLY A 153 -25.65 23.51 37.97
C GLY A 153 -24.36 23.14 37.25
N THR A 154 -23.54 24.12 36.84
CA THR A 154 -22.21 23.85 36.30
C THR A 154 -21.33 23.20 37.39
N THR A 155 -20.73 22.06 37.08
CA THR A 155 -19.85 21.30 37.98
C THR A 155 -18.40 21.22 37.48
N GLY A 156 -18.20 21.38 36.18
CA GLY A 156 -16.88 21.33 35.54
C GLY A 156 -16.43 22.65 34.91
N PRO A 157 -15.18 22.69 34.40
CA PRO A 157 -14.63 23.85 33.72
C PRO A 157 -15.48 24.32 32.53
N ILE A 158 -15.53 25.62 32.34
CA ILE A 158 -16.29 26.28 31.28
C ILE A 158 -15.32 26.85 30.24
N LEU A 159 -15.60 26.64 28.95
CA LEU A 159 -14.93 27.33 27.84
C LEU A 159 -15.92 28.29 27.17
N PHE A 160 -15.51 29.51 26.87
CA PHE A 160 -16.34 30.45 26.10
C PHE A 160 -15.51 31.39 25.21
N PRO A 161 -16.03 31.82 24.06
CA PRO A 161 -15.36 32.76 23.16
C PRO A 161 -15.60 34.21 23.62
N PHE A 162 -14.57 34.84 24.18
CA PHE A 162 -14.62 36.20 24.70
C PHE A 162 -14.60 37.27 23.60
N ASP A 163 -13.83 37.04 22.53
CA ASP A 163 -13.63 38.00 21.45
C ASP A 163 -13.31 37.24 20.16
N VAL A 164 -13.67 37.80 19.00
CA VAL A 164 -13.36 37.23 17.69
C VAL A 164 -12.90 38.31 16.73
N ALA A 165 -11.74 38.10 16.11
CA ALA A 165 -11.17 39.00 15.12
C ALA A 165 -11.04 38.29 13.76
N VAL A 166 -11.55 38.91 12.70
CA VAL A 166 -11.37 38.40 11.32
C VAL A 166 -10.03 38.85 10.78
N ALA A 167 -9.26 37.93 10.20
CA ALA A 167 -8.04 38.28 9.48
C ALA A 167 -8.43 38.91 8.13
N VAL A 168 -8.30 40.24 8.05
CA VAL A 168 -8.49 40.99 6.81
C VAL A 168 -7.29 40.78 5.90
N THR A 169 -7.54 40.22 4.71
CA THR A 169 -6.55 40.15 3.63
C THR A 169 -6.93 41.18 2.58
N THR A 170 -5.96 41.99 2.15
CA THR A 170 -6.14 42.85 0.97
C THR A 170 -6.25 41.92 -0.24
N GLY A 171 -7.39 41.97 -0.92
CA GLY A 171 -7.58 41.21 -2.15
C GLY A 171 -6.50 41.56 -3.17
N GLY A 172 -6.19 40.63 -4.07
CA GLY A 172 -5.14 40.80 -5.06
C GLY A 172 -5.46 40.04 -6.33
N THR A 173 -4.99 40.52 -7.47
CA THR A 173 -5.04 39.78 -8.72
C THR A 173 -3.63 39.28 -9.03
N ALA A 174 -3.51 37.99 -9.34
CA ALA A 174 -2.26 37.39 -9.77
C ALA A 174 -2.52 36.67 -11.10
N THR A 175 -1.59 36.77 -12.04
CA THR A 175 -1.69 36.01 -13.30
C THR A 175 -1.03 34.65 -13.07
N GLY A 176 -1.81 33.59 -12.95
CA GLY A 176 -1.32 32.22 -12.78
C GLY A 176 -1.14 31.52 -14.13
N GLY A 177 -0.10 30.69 -14.26
CA GLY A 177 0.12 29.74 -15.37
C GLY A 177 0.14 30.31 -16.81
N GLN A 178 1.23 30.13 -17.57
CA GLN A 178 1.37 30.47 -19.01
C GLN A 178 0.87 31.87 -19.47
N GLY A 179 0.48 32.77 -18.55
CA GLY A 179 -0.06 34.09 -18.85
C GLY A 179 -1.56 34.19 -19.15
N ASN A 180 -2.34 33.10 -19.00
CA ASN A 180 -3.76 33.09 -19.41
C ASN A 180 -4.79 33.05 -18.27
N ASP A 181 -4.41 32.73 -17.02
CA ASP A 181 -5.35 32.73 -15.90
C ASP A 181 -5.17 33.96 -15.01
N ILE A 182 -6.23 34.74 -14.82
CA ILE A 182 -6.28 35.80 -13.79
C ILE A 182 -6.88 35.18 -12.53
N ILE A 183 -6.04 34.95 -11.53
CA ILE A 183 -6.43 34.54 -10.18
C ILE A 183 -6.83 35.80 -9.41
N VAL A 184 -8.13 35.96 -9.15
CA VAL A 184 -8.65 37.02 -8.27
C VAL A 184 -8.77 36.48 -6.85
N THR A 185 -7.86 36.91 -5.98
CA THR A 185 -7.96 36.69 -4.53
C THR A 185 -8.91 37.74 -3.97
N LEU A 186 -10.11 37.32 -3.57
CA LEU A 186 -11.07 38.20 -2.91
C LEU A 186 -10.54 38.59 -1.51
N PRO A 187 -10.75 39.86 -1.08
CA PRO A 187 -10.44 40.25 0.28
C PRO A 187 -11.29 39.46 1.27
N SER A 188 -10.68 39.03 2.38
CA SER A 188 -11.42 38.41 3.48
C SER A 188 -12.04 39.48 4.36
N TYR A 189 -13.36 39.62 4.31
CA TYR A 189 -14.16 40.49 5.17
C TYR A 189 -15.41 39.73 5.62
N GLY A 190 -16.05 40.18 6.71
CA GLY A 190 -17.31 39.60 7.17
C GLY A 190 -17.44 39.53 8.68
N LEU A 191 -18.57 38.98 9.13
CA LEU A 191 -18.90 38.76 10.52
C LEU A 191 -18.67 37.29 10.90
N VAL A 192 -18.18 37.09 12.12
CA VAL A 192 -18.06 35.78 12.77
C VAL A 192 -18.78 35.85 14.10
N ALA A 193 -19.66 34.89 14.37
CA ALA A 193 -20.38 34.78 15.63
C ALA A 193 -20.32 33.34 16.16
N PRO A 194 -20.23 33.12 17.48
CA PRO A 194 -20.38 31.78 18.06
C PRO A 194 -21.71 31.15 17.65
N SER A 195 -21.68 29.90 17.18
CA SER A 195 -22.86 29.19 16.69
C SER A 195 -23.66 28.53 17.83
N THR A 196 -24.74 27.83 17.49
CA THR A 196 -25.52 27.03 18.46
C THR A 196 -24.84 25.73 18.88
N ASP A 197 -23.67 25.39 18.34
CA ASP A 197 -22.97 24.14 18.67
C ASP A 197 -22.24 24.22 20.01
N TRP A 198 -22.11 25.43 20.59
CA TRP A 198 -21.82 25.61 22.00
C TRP A 198 -23.06 25.20 22.82
N ASN A 199 -22.96 24.16 23.65
CA ASN A 199 -24.11 23.56 24.34
C ASN A 199 -24.80 24.52 25.32
N GLY A 200 -24.06 25.49 25.85
CA GLY A 200 -24.55 26.52 26.74
C GLY A 200 -25.36 27.61 26.04
N ALA A 201 -26.55 27.89 26.57
CA ALA A 201 -27.30 29.10 26.21
C ALA A 201 -26.49 30.37 26.56
N PRO A 202 -26.67 31.49 25.83
CA PRO A 202 -25.99 32.74 26.15
C PRO A 202 -26.15 33.13 27.62
N HIS A 203 -25.04 33.35 28.32
CA HIS A 203 -25.00 33.62 29.75
C HIS A 203 -24.15 34.84 30.05
N ASN A 204 -24.59 35.64 31.03
CA ASN A 204 -23.86 36.82 31.48
C ASN A 204 -22.83 36.43 32.55
N PHE A 205 -21.56 36.48 32.19
CA PHE A 205 -20.45 36.11 33.06
C PHE A 205 -19.91 37.27 33.91
N PHE A 206 -20.14 38.53 33.50
CA PHE A 206 -19.38 39.70 33.98
C PHE A 206 -20.21 40.79 34.69
N ASN A 207 -21.53 40.60 34.88
CA ASN A 207 -22.38 41.19 35.94
C ASN A 207 -23.40 42.31 35.63
N ASP A 208 -23.73 42.65 34.39
CA ASP A 208 -24.55 43.85 34.17
C ASP A 208 -26.07 43.66 33.93
N THR A 209 -26.55 42.58 33.28
CA THR A 209 -28.00 42.31 33.06
C THR A 209 -28.30 40.88 32.56
N GLY A 210 -29.53 40.39 32.73
CA GLY A 210 -29.94 39.08 32.17
C GLY A 210 -29.86 39.04 30.64
N CYS A 211 -29.41 37.91 30.07
CA CYS A 211 -29.34 37.74 28.62
C CYS A 211 -30.74 37.58 28.02
N PRO A 212 -31.23 38.52 27.18
CA PRO A 212 -32.51 38.35 26.54
C PRO A 212 -32.45 37.13 25.62
N THR A 213 -33.44 36.24 25.74
CA THR A 213 -33.49 34.91 25.12
C THR A 213 -33.48 34.91 23.59
N ASN A 214 -33.53 36.08 22.95
CA ASN A 214 -33.52 36.28 21.50
C ASN A 214 -32.17 36.73 20.92
N ASN A 215 -31.13 36.94 21.73
CA ASN A 215 -29.79 37.32 21.24
C ASN A 215 -28.96 36.11 20.73
N ASN A 216 -29.56 35.28 19.89
CA ASN A 216 -28.82 34.29 19.10
C ASN A 216 -28.20 34.97 17.87
N GLY A 217 -27.21 35.86 18.05
CA GLY A 217 -26.23 36.29 17.03
C GLY A 217 -26.74 36.79 15.66
N GLY A 218 -28.06 36.94 15.49
CA GLY A 218 -28.74 37.17 14.23
C GLY A 218 -29.71 38.34 14.38
N GLY A 219 -29.25 39.42 14.98
CA GLY A 219 -29.97 40.68 14.96
C GLY A 219 -30.11 41.16 13.51
N THR A 220 -31.23 40.84 12.87
CA THR A 220 -31.75 41.55 11.69
C THR A 220 -32.33 42.93 12.07
N GLY A 221 -32.04 43.40 13.29
CA GLY A 221 -32.39 44.70 13.80
C GLY A 221 -31.62 45.78 13.05
N ASN A 222 -32.30 46.38 12.09
CA ASN A 222 -32.01 47.63 11.41
C ASN A 222 -31.51 48.73 12.38
N GLN A 223 -30.23 48.74 12.75
CA GLN A 223 -29.54 49.93 13.22
C GLN A 223 -28.95 50.63 11.99
N GLY A 224 -29.80 51.40 11.32
CA GLY A 224 -29.36 52.37 10.32
C GLY A 224 -28.55 53.47 11.00
N GLY A 225 -27.22 53.41 10.86
CA GLY A 225 -26.36 54.51 11.31
C GLY A 225 -24.91 54.11 11.59
N ASN A 226 -24.09 54.07 10.52
CA ASN A 226 -22.64 54.31 10.53
C ASN A 226 -21.71 53.20 11.11
N GLY A 227 -21.33 52.25 10.25
CA GLY A 227 -19.93 51.82 10.01
C GLY A 227 -19.07 51.21 11.12
N GLY A 228 -19.55 51.05 12.35
CA GLY A 228 -18.82 50.37 13.42
C GLY A 228 -18.94 48.86 13.29
N PHE A 229 -17.80 48.15 13.31
CA PHE A 229 -17.75 46.70 13.46
C PHE A 229 -18.71 46.25 14.58
N GLY A 230 -19.74 45.49 14.23
CA GLY A 230 -20.71 44.90 15.16
C GLY A 230 -20.06 43.81 16.01
N THR A 231 -19.14 44.18 16.86
CA THR A 231 -18.79 43.43 18.07
C THR A 231 -20.04 43.33 18.94
N ASN A 232 -20.25 42.21 19.62
CA ASN A 232 -21.22 42.05 20.71
C ASN A 232 -20.94 42.97 21.94
N ASN A 233 -20.36 44.17 21.71
CA ASN A 233 -19.74 45.11 22.66
C ASN A 233 -20.70 45.82 23.61
N GLY A 234 -21.87 45.25 23.89
CA GLY A 234 -22.79 45.84 24.86
C GLY A 234 -23.56 44.86 25.72
N SER A 235 -23.39 43.54 25.51
CA SER A 235 -23.98 42.56 26.41
C SER A 235 -22.93 41.51 26.72
N ASP A 236 -22.62 41.32 28.00
CA ASP A 236 -21.68 40.30 28.52
C ASP A 236 -22.19 38.85 28.36
N CYS A 237 -23.03 38.62 27.35
CA CYS A 237 -23.75 37.39 27.05
C CYS A 237 -22.96 36.51 26.08
N PHE A 238 -22.28 35.50 26.63
CA PHE A 238 -21.46 34.59 25.86
C PHE A 238 -22.09 33.19 25.81
N ARG A 239 -22.02 32.54 24.65
CA ARG A 239 -22.23 31.10 24.56
C ARG A 239 -21.04 30.38 25.19
N TRP A 240 -21.24 29.17 25.68
CA TRP A 240 -20.23 28.46 26.45
C TRP A 240 -20.38 26.95 26.32
N GLU A 241 -19.33 26.23 26.70
CA GLU A 241 -19.28 24.78 26.71
C GLU A 241 -18.80 24.29 28.08
N GLU A 242 -19.55 23.39 28.72
CA GLU A 242 -19.12 22.72 29.94
C GLU A 242 -18.27 21.49 29.59
N PHE A 243 -17.14 21.35 30.27
CA PHE A 243 -16.38 20.11 30.26
C PHE A 243 -16.66 19.37 31.57
N LEU A 244 -17.25 18.17 31.48
CA LEU A 244 -17.59 17.36 32.65
C LEU A 244 -16.39 17.24 33.60
N GLY A 245 -16.52 17.85 34.79
CA GLY A 245 -15.49 17.92 35.81
C GLY A 245 -15.76 17.00 37.00
N PRO A 246 -14.81 16.89 37.96
CA PRO A 246 -13.49 17.52 37.97
C PRO A 246 -12.55 16.99 36.88
N ILE A 247 -11.73 17.88 36.29
CA ILE A 247 -10.60 17.47 35.45
C ILE A 247 -9.41 17.21 36.36
N PHE A 248 -9.16 15.94 36.65
CA PHE A 248 -8.06 15.49 37.51
C PHE A 248 -6.66 15.93 37.01
N PRO A 249 -5.65 15.93 37.90
CA PRO A 249 -4.28 16.28 37.51
C PRO A 249 -3.76 15.41 36.36
N GLY A 250 -3.22 16.04 35.32
CA GLY A 250 -2.67 15.35 34.15
C GLY A 250 -3.69 14.75 33.19
N SER A 251 -4.99 14.77 33.50
CA SER A 251 -6.02 14.17 32.66
C SER A 251 -6.45 15.12 31.54
N THR A 252 -7.02 14.52 30.49
CA THR A 252 -7.66 15.25 29.38
C THR A 252 -9.13 14.89 29.34
N THR A 253 -9.98 15.87 29.07
CA THR A 253 -11.42 15.66 28.90
C THR A 253 -11.70 14.86 27.62
N SER A 254 -12.94 14.36 27.49
CA SER A 254 -13.47 14.08 26.16
C SER A 254 -13.48 15.36 25.31
N ALA A 255 -13.44 15.20 23.99
CA ALA A 255 -13.58 16.33 23.09
C ALA A 255 -15.05 16.78 23.02
N SER A 256 -15.28 18.09 23.09
CA SER A 256 -16.60 18.72 22.91
C SER A 256 -16.63 19.51 21.62
N ASN A 257 -17.72 19.40 20.86
CA ASN A 257 -17.88 20.13 19.60
C ASN A 257 -18.24 21.60 19.89
N VAL A 258 -17.55 22.54 19.24
CA VAL A 258 -17.85 23.98 19.29
C VAL A 258 -17.89 24.55 17.89
N GLY A 259 -18.55 25.70 17.69
CA GLY A 259 -18.71 26.24 16.35
C GLY A 259 -18.87 27.75 16.23
N PHE A 260 -18.73 28.22 14.99
CA PHE A 260 -18.87 29.62 14.59
C PHE A 260 -19.65 29.73 13.28
N ASP A 261 -20.64 30.61 13.25
CA ASP A 261 -21.35 31.01 12.03
C ASP A 261 -20.64 32.23 11.42
N ILE A 262 -20.12 32.07 10.19
CA ILE A 262 -19.27 33.04 9.50
C ILE A 262 -19.89 33.49 8.17
N ASP A 263 -19.59 34.72 7.75
CA ASP A 263 -19.87 35.10 6.36
C ASP A 263 -19.01 34.29 5.37
N PRO A 264 -19.54 33.92 4.19
CA PRO A 264 -18.84 33.10 3.21
C PRO A 264 -17.50 33.67 2.71
N THR A 265 -17.29 34.98 2.90
CA THR A 265 -16.06 35.69 2.53
C THR A 265 -14.96 35.60 3.59
N VAL A 266 -15.24 35.11 4.80
CA VAL A 266 -14.26 34.96 5.87
C VAL A 266 -13.36 33.74 5.57
N GLY A 267 -12.10 34.00 5.20
CA GLY A 267 -11.12 32.96 4.96
C GLY A 267 -10.37 32.49 6.20
N GLN A 268 -10.21 33.38 7.18
CA GLN A 268 -9.51 33.13 8.43
C GLN A 268 -10.02 34.07 9.53
N PHE A 269 -10.10 33.58 10.76
CA PHE A 269 -10.37 34.38 11.95
C PHE A 269 -9.61 33.84 13.16
N THR A 270 -9.47 34.66 14.19
CA THR A 270 -8.92 34.28 15.49
C THR A 270 -9.99 34.47 16.56
N ALA A 271 -10.35 33.41 17.26
CA ALA A 271 -11.21 33.48 18.43
C ALA A 271 -10.35 33.47 19.72
N ARG A 272 -10.63 34.41 20.63
CA ARG A 272 -10.09 34.43 21.98
C ARG A 272 -10.96 33.58 22.87
N LEU A 273 -10.44 32.45 23.33
CA LEU A 273 -11.16 31.51 24.18
C LEU A 273 -10.68 31.65 25.63
N LEU A 274 -11.61 31.81 26.57
CA LEU A 274 -11.33 31.81 27.99
C LEU A 274 -11.79 30.49 28.60
N VAL A 275 -10.95 29.94 29.47
CA VAL A 275 -11.28 28.80 30.31
C VAL A 275 -11.49 29.29 31.72
N ALA A 276 -12.67 29.02 32.28
CA ALA A 276 -13.00 29.31 33.66
C ALA A 276 -13.06 28.00 34.47
N ALA A 277 -12.26 27.92 35.53
CA ALA A 277 -12.19 26.80 36.44
C ALA A 277 -11.61 27.24 37.79
N ASP A 278 -12.05 26.60 38.86
CA ASP A 278 -11.39 26.69 40.16
C ASP A 278 -10.33 25.61 40.32
N LEU A 279 -9.25 25.97 41.02
CA LEU A 279 -8.16 25.07 41.36
C LEU A 279 -8.44 24.44 42.73
N GLN A 280 -8.71 23.13 42.75
CA GLN A 280 -8.91 22.38 43.98
C GLN A 280 -7.79 21.36 44.18
N ASN A 281 -7.20 21.32 45.37
CA ASN A 281 -6.23 20.27 45.70
C ASN A 281 -6.93 18.90 45.69
N SER A 282 -6.48 17.99 44.85
CA SER A 282 -7.11 16.68 44.64
C SER A 282 -6.32 15.52 45.23
N GLY A 283 -5.14 15.78 45.83
CA GLY A 283 -4.17 14.73 46.09
C GLY A 283 -3.53 14.18 44.79
N PRO A 284 -2.80 13.05 44.85
CA PRO A 284 -2.10 12.50 43.69
C PRO A 284 -3.04 12.26 42.50
N ALA A 285 -2.53 12.46 41.29
CA ALA A 285 -3.28 12.15 40.08
C ALA A 285 -3.80 10.71 40.13
N PRO A 286 -5.10 10.45 39.91
CA PRO A 286 -5.56 9.09 39.72
C PRO A 286 -4.87 8.51 38.49
N THR A 287 -4.33 7.31 38.63
CA THR A 287 -3.64 6.60 37.55
C THR A 287 -4.24 5.23 37.31
N GLY A 288 -4.10 4.72 36.09
CA GLY A 288 -4.36 3.33 35.74
C GLY A 288 -3.13 2.67 35.10
N THR A 289 -3.38 1.53 34.45
CA THR A 289 -2.38 0.75 33.72
C THR A 289 -2.82 0.58 32.27
N ILE A 290 -1.87 0.61 31.32
CA ILE A 290 -2.10 0.13 29.95
C ILE A 290 -1.27 -1.13 29.77
N ALA A 291 -1.91 -2.22 29.33
CA ALA A 291 -1.24 -3.48 29.08
C ALA A 291 -1.67 -4.08 27.74
N GLY A 292 -0.89 -5.02 27.23
CA GLY A 292 -1.24 -5.72 26.01
C GLY A 292 -0.11 -6.56 25.48
N THR A 293 -0.20 -6.93 24.20
CA THR A 293 0.80 -7.76 23.52
C THR A 293 1.23 -7.14 22.20
N VAL A 294 2.47 -7.44 21.77
CA VAL A 294 2.97 -7.18 20.42
C VAL A 294 3.27 -8.53 19.75
N THR A 295 2.55 -8.82 18.67
CA THR A 295 2.65 -10.09 17.95
C THR A 295 2.88 -9.88 16.45
N SER A 296 3.50 -10.87 15.80
CA SER A 296 3.69 -10.95 14.36
C SER A 296 3.17 -12.30 13.88
N PRO A 297 2.35 -12.36 12.81
CA PRO A 297 1.96 -13.63 12.20
C PRO A 297 3.17 -14.44 11.69
N GLN A 298 4.29 -13.77 11.35
CA GLN A 298 5.48 -14.39 10.80
C GLN A 298 6.48 -14.84 11.87
N LEU A 299 6.64 -14.05 12.94
CA LEU A 299 7.65 -14.26 13.98
C LEU A 299 7.06 -14.69 15.35
N GLY A 300 5.74 -14.71 15.49
CA GLY A 300 5.07 -14.95 16.77
C GLY A 300 5.14 -13.73 17.71
N THR A 301 5.23 -13.98 19.01
CA THR A 301 5.31 -12.91 20.03
C THR A 301 6.65 -12.19 19.99
N LEU A 302 6.64 -10.86 20.00
CA LEU A 302 7.87 -10.06 19.90
C LEU A 302 8.33 -9.55 21.27
N ASN A 303 9.53 -9.94 21.67
CA ASN A 303 10.19 -9.51 22.91
C ASN A 303 11.10 -8.30 22.65
N GLY A 304 11.25 -7.40 23.63
CA GLY A 304 12.14 -6.23 23.54
C GLY A 304 11.58 -5.05 22.73
N VAL A 305 10.30 -5.08 22.36
CA VAL A 305 9.63 -3.97 21.66
C VAL A 305 9.22 -2.91 22.69
N THR A 306 9.61 -1.66 22.46
CA THR A 306 9.21 -0.53 23.31
C THR A 306 7.88 0.04 22.84
N VAL A 307 6.89 0.02 23.73
CA VAL A 307 5.58 0.64 23.58
C VAL A 307 5.52 1.86 24.48
N THR A 308 5.01 2.98 23.98
CA THR A 308 4.89 4.22 24.73
C THR A 308 3.44 4.64 24.79
N ALA A 309 2.94 4.87 26.01
CA ALA A 309 1.64 5.46 26.26
C ALA A 309 1.79 6.96 26.53
N THR A 310 1.04 7.78 25.81
CA THR A 310 0.99 9.23 25.97
C THR A 310 -0.42 9.63 26.42
N SER A 311 -0.55 10.22 27.61
CA SER A 311 -1.80 10.73 28.17
C SER A 311 -1.58 12.18 28.59
N GLY A 312 -2.30 13.10 27.94
CA GLY A 312 -2.03 14.54 28.06
C GLY A 312 -0.58 14.88 27.72
N ILE A 313 0.14 15.46 28.67
CA ILE A 313 1.56 15.83 28.54
C ILE A 313 2.53 14.73 29.01
N THR A 314 2.02 13.62 29.55
CA THR A 314 2.84 12.56 30.14
C THR A 314 3.06 11.45 29.12
N SER A 315 4.31 11.03 28.93
CA SER A 315 4.69 9.92 28.06
C SER A 315 5.46 8.87 28.87
N LEU A 316 4.95 7.64 28.91
CA LEU A 316 5.49 6.55 29.72
C LEU A 316 5.82 5.34 28.83
N PRO A 317 7.06 4.82 28.86
CA PRO A 317 7.44 3.64 28.12
C PRO A 317 7.12 2.35 28.89
N GLY A 318 6.85 1.28 28.14
CA GLY A 318 6.87 -0.11 28.58
C GLY A 318 7.60 -0.95 27.53
N THR A 319 8.22 -2.03 27.94
CA THR A 319 8.92 -2.94 27.01
C THR A 319 8.22 -4.29 27.04
N THR A 320 8.04 -4.91 25.87
CA THR A 320 7.50 -6.26 25.81
C THR A 320 8.49 -7.26 26.39
N ALA A 321 7.99 -8.21 27.16
CA ALA A 321 8.74 -9.34 27.69
C ALA A 321 8.22 -10.66 27.11
N GLY A 322 9.04 -11.72 27.14
CA GLY A 322 8.65 -13.12 26.89
C GLY A 322 7.57 -13.33 25.82
N ALA A 323 6.33 -13.53 26.26
CA ALA A 323 5.12 -13.71 25.44
C ALA A 323 4.67 -12.44 24.65
N GLY A 324 5.58 -11.50 24.39
CA GLY A 324 5.30 -10.22 23.75
C GLY A 324 4.44 -9.29 24.58
N ALA A 325 4.24 -9.58 25.88
CA ALA A 325 3.37 -8.81 26.75
C ALA A 325 4.10 -7.58 27.30
N TYR A 326 3.40 -6.44 27.36
CA TYR A 326 3.88 -5.21 28.01
C TYR A 326 2.85 -4.69 29.02
N SER A 327 3.33 -3.92 29.98
CA SER A 327 2.52 -3.21 30.97
C SER A 327 3.16 -1.86 31.30
N ILE A 328 2.36 -0.80 31.25
CA ILE A 328 2.74 0.59 31.53
C ILE A 328 1.86 1.05 32.68
N ALA A 329 2.41 1.09 33.89
CA ALA A 329 1.70 1.54 35.09
C ALA A 329 1.74 3.08 35.20
N SER A 330 0.93 3.60 36.14
CA SER A 330 0.90 5.03 36.49
C SER A 330 0.52 5.96 35.32
N VAL A 331 -0.25 5.46 34.34
CA VAL A 331 -0.76 6.28 33.24
C VAL A 331 -1.89 7.17 33.78
N PRO A 332 -1.84 8.49 33.59
CA PRO A 332 -2.94 9.38 33.99
C PRO A 332 -4.27 8.95 33.38
N THR A 333 -5.36 9.07 34.16
CA THR A 333 -6.70 8.73 33.68
C THR A 333 -7.17 9.64 32.53
N GLY A 334 -8.06 9.12 31.69
CA GLY A 334 -8.58 9.80 30.52
C GLY A 334 -8.08 9.21 29.19
N PRO A 335 -8.30 9.92 28.07
CA PRO A 335 -7.84 9.50 26.75
C PRO A 335 -6.30 9.42 26.68
N ALA A 336 -5.79 8.35 26.09
CA ALA A 336 -4.38 8.09 25.87
C ALA A 336 -4.12 7.60 24.44
N SER A 337 -2.93 7.89 23.91
CA SER A 337 -2.41 7.34 22.67
C SER A 337 -1.28 6.37 22.97
N VAL A 338 -1.33 5.17 22.40
CA VAL A 338 -0.35 4.10 22.62
C VAL A 338 0.30 3.77 21.30
N ALA A 339 1.63 3.78 21.23
CA ALA A 339 2.36 3.52 20.00
C ALA A 339 3.61 2.68 20.25
N ILE A 340 4.01 1.88 19.27
CA ILE A 340 5.34 1.26 19.25
C ILE A 340 6.34 2.33 18.85
N THR A 341 7.36 2.57 19.68
CA THR A 341 8.34 3.63 19.47
C THR A 341 9.74 3.12 19.17
N ALA A 342 10.07 1.89 19.58
CA ALA A 342 11.37 1.27 19.30
C ALA A 342 11.34 -0.26 19.41
N GLY A 343 12.44 -0.92 19.05
CA GLY A 343 12.65 -2.35 19.29
C GLY A 343 11.94 -3.31 18.33
N LEU A 344 11.31 -2.80 17.26
CA LEU A 344 10.79 -3.67 16.19
C LEU A 344 11.95 -4.35 15.43
N PRO A 345 11.86 -5.65 15.14
CA PRO A 345 12.84 -6.32 14.29
C PRO A 345 12.96 -5.65 12.91
N ALA A 346 14.15 -5.71 12.32
CA ALA A 346 14.41 -5.10 11.03
C ALA A 346 13.43 -5.62 9.94
N GLY A 347 12.86 -4.70 9.18
CA GLY A 347 11.87 -5.00 8.14
C GLY A 347 10.42 -5.14 8.63
N CYS A 348 10.16 -5.16 9.95
CA CYS A 348 8.80 -5.12 10.46
C CYS A 348 8.16 -3.74 10.25
N THR A 349 6.88 -3.71 9.89
CA THR A 349 6.11 -2.48 9.71
C THR A 349 5.38 -2.10 10.99
N ASN A 350 5.55 -0.86 11.45
CA ASN A 350 4.85 -0.31 12.61
C ASN A 350 3.38 0.00 12.25
N PRO A 351 2.38 -0.52 12.98
CA PRO A 351 0.96 -0.29 12.71
C PRO A 351 0.49 1.14 13.05
N GLY A 352 1.33 1.98 13.64
CA GLY A 352 0.98 3.34 14.08
C GLY A 352 0.39 3.37 15.49
N SER A 353 0.00 4.58 15.92
CA SER A 353 -0.59 4.81 17.25
C SER A 353 -2.05 4.34 17.33
N GLN A 354 -2.45 3.77 18.46
CA GLN A 354 -3.81 3.39 18.79
C GLN A 354 -4.34 4.22 19.97
N ALA A 355 -5.65 4.50 19.98
CA ALA A 355 -6.29 5.20 21.09
C ALA A 355 -6.70 4.24 22.20
N ALA A 356 -6.65 4.71 23.45
CA ALA A 356 -7.12 4.01 24.64
C ALA A 356 -7.75 5.01 25.63
N THR A 357 -8.53 4.50 26.59
CA THR A 357 -9.03 5.30 27.71
C THR A 357 -8.64 4.63 29.01
N VAL A 358 -7.94 5.35 29.87
CA VAL A 358 -7.46 4.85 31.16
C VAL A 358 -8.44 5.25 32.27
N THR A 359 -8.95 4.27 33.00
CA THR A 359 -9.82 4.48 34.16
C THR A 359 -9.02 4.39 35.46
N ASN A 360 -9.51 5.04 36.53
CA ASN A 360 -8.81 5.08 37.82
C ASN A 360 -8.64 3.67 38.40
N GLY A 361 -7.39 3.27 38.68
CA GLY A 361 -7.04 1.92 39.16
C GLY A 361 -7.31 0.79 38.15
N GLY A 362 -7.84 1.10 36.96
CA GLY A 362 -8.19 0.13 35.92
C GLY A 362 -7.02 -0.18 34.98
N THR A 363 -7.20 -1.24 34.19
CA THR A 363 -6.27 -1.63 33.14
C THR A 363 -6.95 -1.52 31.78
N ALA A 364 -6.42 -0.69 30.89
CA ALA A 364 -6.81 -0.65 29.48
C ALA A 364 -5.95 -1.62 28.66
N THR A 365 -6.58 -2.39 27.78
CA THR A 365 -5.88 -3.39 26.95
C THR A 365 -5.69 -2.89 25.53
N VAL A 366 -4.45 -2.82 25.04
CA VAL A 366 -4.11 -2.42 23.67
C VAL A 366 -3.15 -3.43 23.06
N ASN A 367 -3.58 -4.15 22.02
CA ASN A 367 -2.76 -5.14 21.34
C ASN A 367 -2.27 -4.62 19.99
N PHE A 368 -1.01 -4.92 19.68
CA PHE A 368 -0.40 -4.63 18.38
C PHE A 368 -0.15 -5.92 17.60
N THR A 369 -0.52 -5.90 16.33
CA THR A 369 -0.08 -6.91 15.36
C THR A 369 0.79 -6.23 14.32
N VAL A 370 2.05 -6.66 14.21
CA VAL A 370 3.03 -6.11 13.26
C VAL A 370 3.29 -7.11 12.13
N THR A 371 3.46 -6.59 10.92
CA THR A 371 3.82 -7.43 9.76
C THR A 371 5.33 -7.43 9.62
N CYS A 372 5.95 -8.60 9.68
CA CYS A 372 7.39 -8.78 9.55
C CYS A 372 7.73 -9.61 8.30
N PRO A 373 8.92 -9.47 7.71
CA PRO A 373 9.38 -10.36 6.66
C PRO A 373 9.49 -11.79 7.21
N VAL A 374 9.10 -12.79 6.43
CA VAL A 374 9.32 -14.19 6.78
C VAL A 374 10.82 -14.46 6.72
N PRO A 375 11.47 -14.93 7.81
CA PRO A 375 12.86 -15.35 7.76
C PRO A 375 12.98 -16.51 6.76
N THR A 376 13.97 -16.42 5.86
CA THR A 376 14.18 -17.40 4.81
C THR A 376 15.63 -17.82 4.71
N GLY A 377 15.86 -19.05 4.27
CA GLY A 377 17.15 -19.54 3.83
C GLY A 377 17.12 -19.94 2.36
N SER A 378 18.20 -20.56 1.91
CA SER A 378 18.30 -21.14 0.57
C SER A 378 18.81 -22.58 0.63
N ILE A 379 18.51 -23.34 -0.42
CA ILE A 379 19.03 -24.69 -0.62
C ILE A 379 19.75 -24.72 -1.95
N ALA A 380 20.97 -25.24 -1.93
CA ALA A 380 21.78 -25.55 -3.10
C ALA A 380 21.95 -27.07 -3.21
N GLY A 381 22.40 -27.54 -4.37
CA GLY A 381 22.64 -28.97 -4.55
C GLY A 381 23.13 -29.30 -5.95
N GLN A 382 23.41 -30.57 -6.15
CA GLN A 382 23.82 -31.12 -7.43
C GLN A 382 23.10 -32.44 -7.69
N ILE A 383 22.54 -32.58 -8.88
CA ILE A 383 22.05 -33.85 -9.43
C ILE A 383 23.22 -34.52 -10.16
N THR A 384 23.52 -35.75 -9.77
CA THR A 384 24.50 -36.61 -10.43
C THR A 384 23.78 -37.75 -11.12
N PHE A 385 23.95 -37.90 -12.43
CA PHE A 385 23.34 -38.98 -13.20
C PHE A 385 24.27 -40.19 -13.28
N THR A 386 23.72 -41.39 -13.15
CA THR A 386 24.46 -42.66 -13.31
C THR A 386 23.82 -43.50 -14.42
N GLY A 387 24.64 -44.28 -15.13
CA GLY A 387 24.23 -45.09 -16.29
C GLY A 387 24.19 -44.28 -17.60
N PHE A 388 23.38 -43.23 -17.65
CA PHE A 388 23.25 -42.33 -18.79
C PHE A 388 23.08 -40.88 -18.33
N THR A 389 23.73 -39.92 -19.02
CA THR A 389 23.54 -38.49 -18.75
C THR A 389 22.61 -37.91 -19.82
N PRO A 390 21.41 -37.43 -19.45
CA PRO A 390 20.50 -36.78 -20.39
C PRO A 390 21.12 -35.53 -21.02
N ALA A 391 20.61 -35.13 -22.18
CA ALA A 391 20.98 -33.86 -22.80
C ALA A 391 20.62 -32.67 -21.89
N GLY A 392 21.40 -31.58 -21.95
CA GLY A 392 21.21 -30.40 -21.08
C GLY A 392 19.79 -29.83 -21.08
N THR A 393 19.11 -29.81 -22.24
CA THR A 393 17.72 -29.35 -22.36
C THR A 393 16.72 -30.24 -21.62
N ALA A 394 17.00 -31.53 -21.49
CA ALA A 394 16.18 -32.44 -20.69
C ALA A 394 16.46 -32.29 -19.19
N ILE A 395 17.69 -31.91 -18.82
CA ILE A 395 18.06 -31.59 -17.43
C ILE A 395 17.39 -30.28 -16.98
N ASP A 396 17.34 -29.26 -17.84
CA ASP A 396 16.67 -27.97 -17.58
C ASP A 396 15.16 -28.13 -17.29
N ALA A 397 14.53 -29.21 -17.79
CA ALA A 397 13.12 -29.50 -17.56
C ALA A 397 12.82 -30.08 -16.16
N ILE A 398 13.85 -30.51 -15.43
CA ILE A 398 13.71 -31.04 -14.06
C ILE A 398 13.34 -29.88 -13.13
N THR A 399 12.35 -30.12 -12.28
CA THR A 399 11.98 -29.16 -11.23
C THR A 399 12.41 -29.67 -9.87
N ALA A 400 12.97 -28.79 -9.04
CA ALA A 400 13.27 -29.06 -7.65
C ALA A 400 12.33 -28.26 -6.75
N SER A 401 11.89 -28.84 -5.64
CA SER A 401 11.08 -28.13 -4.64
C SER A 401 11.49 -28.49 -3.22
N ALA A 402 11.57 -27.49 -2.34
CA ALA A 402 11.85 -27.67 -0.93
C ALA A 402 10.57 -27.48 -0.10
N THR A 403 10.24 -28.44 0.75
CA THR A 403 9.10 -28.39 1.65
C THR A 403 9.59 -28.38 3.09
N PRO A 404 9.55 -27.23 3.79
CA PRO A 404 9.78 -27.18 5.23
C PRO A 404 8.80 -28.09 5.97
N THR A 405 9.24 -28.70 7.07
CA THR A 405 8.37 -29.52 7.92
C THR A 405 7.19 -28.69 8.42
N GLY A 406 5.95 -29.11 8.12
CA GLY A 406 4.73 -28.37 8.46
C GLY A 406 4.42 -27.17 7.56
N GLY A 407 5.23 -26.93 6.52
CA GLY A 407 5.06 -25.85 5.55
C GLY A 407 4.59 -26.32 4.17
N THR A 408 4.57 -25.39 3.22
CA THR A 408 4.26 -25.64 1.81
C THR A 408 5.53 -25.70 0.96
N ALA A 409 5.44 -26.38 -0.18
CA ALA A 409 6.56 -26.52 -1.10
C ALA A 409 6.94 -25.17 -1.75
N VAL A 410 8.24 -24.90 -1.80
CA VAL A 410 8.86 -23.75 -2.47
C VAL A 410 9.59 -24.28 -3.70
N ALA A 411 9.22 -23.78 -4.88
CA ALA A 411 9.86 -24.16 -6.13
C ALA A 411 11.26 -23.56 -6.23
N GLY A 412 12.16 -24.30 -6.85
CA GLY A 412 13.47 -23.81 -7.28
C GLY A 412 13.81 -24.25 -8.69
N ALA A 413 15.00 -23.85 -9.12
CA ALA A 413 15.50 -24.11 -10.46
C ALA A 413 16.52 -25.26 -10.45
N VAL A 414 16.57 -25.98 -11.57
CA VAL A 414 17.65 -26.90 -11.92
C VAL A 414 18.28 -26.37 -13.20
N SER A 415 19.60 -26.24 -13.21
CA SER A 415 20.35 -25.85 -14.42
C SER A 415 20.67 -27.06 -15.30
N SER A 416 21.06 -26.82 -16.55
CA SER A 416 21.45 -27.86 -17.52
C SER A 416 22.63 -28.73 -17.08
N THR A 417 23.40 -28.30 -16.07
CA THR A 417 24.47 -29.10 -15.46
C THR A 417 23.99 -29.88 -14.23
N GLY A 418 22.72 -29.80 -13.87
CA GLY A 418 22.12 -30.45 -12.71
C GLY A 418 22.27 -29.68 -11.39
N ALA A 419 22.77 -28.44 -11.40
CA ALA A 419 22.87 -27.65 -10.16
C ALA A 419 21.47 -27.18 -9.73
N ILE A 420 21.15 -27.39 -8.45
CA ILE A 420 19.88 -27.04 -7.81
C ILE A 420 20.05 -25.70 -7.09
N SER A 421 19.06 -24.81 -7.25
CA SER A 421 18.95 -23.57 -6.48
C SER A 421 17.51 -23.30 -6.07
N ILE A 422 17.24 -23.31 -4.76
CA ILE A 422 15.94 -23.02 -4.16
C ILE A 422 16.13 -21.87 -3.18
N SER A 423 15.59 -20.70 -3.50
CA SER A 423 15.65 -19.51 -2.64
C SER A 423 14.38 -19.36 -1.80
N ALA A 424 14.45 -18.49 -0.79
CA ALA A 424 13.30 -18.06 -0.01
C ALA A 424 12.55 -19.21 0.71
N VAL A 425 13.28 -20.24 1.15
CA VAL A 425 12.71 -21.36 1.93
C VAL A 425 12.39 -20.87 3.35
N PRO A 426 11.10 -20.84 3.78
CA PRO A 426 10.73 -20.34 5.10
C PRO A 426 11.35 -21.17 6.22
N ILE A 427 11.89 -20.49 7.24
CA ILE A 427 12.45 -21.15 8.44
C ILE A 427 11.63 -20.89 9.71
N ASN A 428 10.57 -20.09 9.63
CA ASN A 428 9.73 -19.74 10.78
C ASN A 428 8.86 -20.89 11.29
N LEU A 429 8.65 -21.93 10.47
CA LEU A 429 7.92 -23.14 10.85
C LEU A 429 8.86 -24.24 11.36
N SER A 430 9.97 -24.44 10.65
CA SER A 430 11.00 -25.42 11.00
C SER A 430 12.30 -25.06 10.29
N THR A 431 13.44 -25.41 10.89
CA THR A 431 14.77 -25.36 10.24
C THR A 431 15.08 -26.63 9.44
N SER A 432 14.12 -27.56 9.34
CA SER A 432 14.24 -28.85 8.63
C SER A 432 13.11 -29.08 7.64
N GLY A 433 13.35 -29.91 6.63
CA GLY A 433 12.37 -30.28 5.61
C GLY A 433 12.92 -31.30 4.62
N ALA A 434 12.28 -31.38 3.45
CA ALA A 434 12.71 -32.26 2.37
C ALA A 434 12.75 -31.53 1.02
N VAL A 435 13.68 -31.93 0.16
CA VAL A 435 13.78 -31.52 -1.24
C VAL A 435 13.34 -32.68 -2.10
N ALA A 436 12.46 -32.42 -3.06
CA ALA A 436 12.01 -33.42 -4.03
C ALA A 436 12.33 -32.98 -5.45
N LEU A 437 12.58 -33.95 -6.33
CA LEU A 437 12.74 -33.76 -7.76
C LEU A 437 11.48 -34.26 -8.49
N ALA A 438 11.10 -33.57 -9.56
CA ALA A 438 10.01 -33.95 -10.46
C ALA A 438 10.39 -33.69 -11.91
N ASN A 439 9.59 -34.23 -12.85
CA ASN A 439 9.81 -34.15 -14.30
C ASN A 439 11.17 -34.72 -14.74
N LEU A 440 11.56 -35.87 -14.16
CA LEU A 440 12.78 -36.55 -14.58
C LEU A 440 12.66 -37.04 -16.04
N PRO A 441 13.75 -37.00 -16.83
CA PRO A 441 13.76 -37.49 -18.21
C PRO A 441 13.33 -38.96 -18.31
N ALA A 442 12.81 -39.35 -19.48
CA ALA A 442 12.46 -40.74 -19.75
C ALA A 442 13.67 -41.66 -19.54
N GLY A 443 13.45 -42.80 -18.88
CA GLY A 443 14.52 -43.73 -18.51
C GLY A 443 15.22 -43.41 -17.18
N CYS A 444 14.92 -42.29 -16.52
CA CYS A 444 15.46 -41.94 -15.20
C CYS A 444 14.51 -42.32 -14.05
N THR A 445 15.08 -42.85 -12.96
CA THR A 445 14.35 -43.29 -11.76
C THR A 445 14.38 -42.21 -10.68
N ASN A 446 13.24 -41.93 -10.05
CA ASN A 446 13.16 -40.94 -8.97
C ASN A 446 13.94 -41.42 -7.72
N PRO A 447 14.93 -40.64 -7.22
CA PRO A 447 15.74 -41.02 -6.06
C PRO A 447 15.01 -40.91 -4.70
N GLY A 448 13.77 -40.42 -4.70
CA GLY A 448 13.06 -40.03 -3.48
C GLY A 448 13.45 -38.63 -3.00
N ALA A 449 12.83 -38.18 -1.90
CA ALA A 449 13.10 -36.87 -1.34
C ALA A 449 14.34 -36.89 -0.43
N GLY A 450 15.23 -35.90 -0.58
CA GLY A 450 16.39 -35.69 0.28
C GLY A 450 16.05 -34.78 1.45
N SER A 451 16.47 -35.11 2.67
CA SER A 451 16.20 -34.26 3.85
C SER A 451 17.23 -33.15 4.02
N TYR A 452 16.82 -32.04 4.63
CA TYR A 452 17.73 -31.00 5.13
C TYR A 452 17.36 -30.63 6.57
N SER A 453 18.34 -30.11 7.32
CA SER A 453 18.17 -29.63 8.69
C SER A 453 19.10 -28.45 8.97
N GLY A 454 18.81 -27.68 10.02
CA GLY A 454 19.65 -26.55 10.43
C GLY A 454 19.69 -25.39 9.43
N LEU A 455 18.63 -25.18 8.64
CA LEU A 455 18.53 -24.01 7.77
C LEU A 455 18.36 -22.75 8.63
N THR A 456 19.25 -21.77 8.44
CA THR A 456 19.26 -20.49 9.18
C THR A 456 18.88 -19.32 8.29
N ASN A 457 18.57 -18.16 8.89
CA ASN A 457 18.16 -16.97 8.15
C ASN A 457 19.33 -16.46 7.29
N GLY A 458 19.14 -16.36 5.98
CA GLY A 458 20.21 -16.05 5.02
C GLY A 458 21.23 -17.19 4.81
N GLY A 459 21.08 -18.32 5.52
CA GLY A 459 21.93 -19.49 5.38
C GLY A 459 21.62 -20.29 4.11
N THR A 460 22.56 -21.15 3.73
CA THR A 460 22.41 -22.11 2.63
C THR A 460 22.62 -23.54 3.14
N GLN A 461 21.72 -24.45 2.82
CA GLN A 461 21.91 -25.89 3.02
C GLN A 461 22.16 -26.61 1.69
N VAL A 462 22.90 -27.72 1.72
CA VAL A 462 23.24 -28.48 0.50
C VAL A 462 22.54 -29.83 0.51
N VAL A 463 21.79 -30.14 -0.56
CA VAL A 463 21.12 -31.44 -0.77
C VAL A 463 21.46 -31.97 -2.16
N ASN A 464 22.23 -33.05 -2.22
CA ASN A 464 22.64 -33.68 -3.47
C ASN A 464 21.80 -34.91 -3.77
N PHE A 465 21.62 -35.20 -5.06
CA PHE A 465 20.86 -36.36 -5.54
C PHE A 465 21.70 -37.20 -6.51
N THR A 466 21.51 -38.51 -6.45
CA THR A 466 22.02 -39.44 -7.46
C THR A 466 20.83 -40.05 -8.19
N VAL A 467 20.70 -39.78 -9.49
CA VAL A 467 19.58 -40.23 -10.32
C VAL A 467 20.09 -41.31 -11.28
N ALA A 468 19.58 -42.52 -11.14
CA ALA A 468 19.89 -43.62 -12.05
C ALA A 468 19.07 -43.49 -13.33
N CYS A 469 19.74 -43.47 -14.47
CA CYS A 469 19.10 -43.42 -15.79
C CYS A 469 19.58 -44.59 -16.65
N VAL A 470 18.63 -45.18 -17.38
CA VAL A 470 18.91 -46.15 -18.44
C VAL A 470 18.93 -45.40 -19.76
N ALA A 471 20.01 -45.56 -20.54
CA ALA A 471 20.08 -45.00 -21.88
C ALA A 471 18.90 -45.52 -22.71
N PRO A 472 18.21 -44.66 -23.48
CA PRO A 472 17.26 -45.13 -24.48
C PRO A 472 17.96 -46.12 -25.42
N PRO A 473 17.26 -47.16 -25.94
CA PRO A 473 17.83 -48.01 -26.96
C PRO A 473 18.31 -47.15 -28.14
N SER A 474 19.59 -47.23 -28.48
CA SER A 474 20.09 -46.63 -29.73
C SER A 474 19.59 -47.47 -30.90
N VAL A 475 18.97 -46.84 -31.88
CA VAL A 475 18.42 -47.49 -33.08
C VAL A 475 18.81 -46.71 -34.31
N TYR A 476 18.92 -47.37 -35.45
CA TYR A 476 19.00 -46.71 -36.74
C TYR A 476 17.63 -46.18 -37.12
N THR A 477 17.55 -44.88 -37.39
CA THR A 477 16.27 -44.25 -37.71
C THR A 477 15.99 -44.39 -39.20
N TYR A 478 14.97 -45.18 -39.57
CA TYR A 478 14.40 -45.21 -40.91
C TYR A 478 13.29 -44.16 -41.01
N THR A 479 13.37 -43.29 -42.01
CA THR A 479 12.41 -42.19 -42.20
C THR A 479 11.85 -42.20 -43.62
N GLY A 480 10.52 -42.20 -43.73
CA GLY A 480 9.81 -41.87 -44.96
C GLY A 480 9.46 -40.38 -44.99
N THR A 481 9.81 -39.69 -46.06
CA THR A 481 9.42 -38.29 -46.30
C THR A 481 8.66 -38.18 -47.60
N ALA A 482 7.53 -37.47 -47.61
CA ALA A 482 6.75 -37.27 -48.81
C ALA A 482 6.65 -35.79 -49.17
N VAL A 483 6.77 -35.50 -50.47
CA VAL A 483 6.63 -34.18 -51.06
C VAL A 483 5.52 -34.24 -52.10
N ASP A 484 4.44 -33.51 -51.85
CA ASP A 484 3.32 -33.37 -52.78
C ASP A 484 3.57 -32.19 -53.71
N ASN A 485 3.71 -32.49 -55.01
CA ASN A 485 3.93 -31.51 -56.08
C ASN A 485 2.65 -31.26 -56.92
N GLY A 486 1.47 -31.60 -56.37
CA GLY A 486 0.17 -31.43 -57.02
C GLY A 486 -0.19 -32.58 -57.96
N ALA A 487 0.49 -32.69 -59.11
CA ALA A 487 0.23 -33.77 -60.06
C ALA A 487 0.92 -35.09 -59.68
N THR A 488 1.93 -35.00 -58.81
CA THR A 488 2.75 -36.13 -58.37
C THR A 488 3.14 -36.01 -56.92
N VAL A 489 3.26 -37.14 -56.23
CA VAL A 489 3.90 -37.21 -54.90
C VAL A 489 5.22 -37.95 -55.01
N THR A 490 6.28 -37.40 -54.44
CA THR A 490 7.58 -38.09 -54.31
C THR A 490 7.77 -38.51 -52.87
N ILE A 491 7.91 -39.82 -52.64
CA ILE A 491 8.24 -40.40 -51.33
C ILE A 491 9.70 -40.84 -51.35
N THR A 492 10.48 -40.38 -50.38
CA THR A 492 11.89 -40.73 -50.22
C THR A 492 12.09 -41.39 -48.86
N PHE A 493 12.65 -42.59 -48.90
CA PHE A 493 13.03 -43.35 -47.71
C PHE A 493 14.52 -43.23 -47.48
N ALA A 494 14.92 -42.99 -46.23
CA ALA A 494 16.31 -42.90 -45.82
C ALA A 494 16.51 -43.61 -44.48
N ILE A 495 17.72 -44.08 -44.23
CA ILE A 495 18.16 -44.56 -42.91
C ILE A 495 19.33 -43.72 -42.42
N ASN A 496 19.33 -43.34 -41.15
CA ASN A 496 20.45 -42.64 -40.55
C ASN A 496 21.34 -43.60 -39.76
N MET A 497 22.50 -43.93 -40.33
CA MET A 497 23.50 -44.79 -39.70
C MET A 497 24.29 -44.08 -38.60
N ALA A 498 24.15 -42.75 -38.46
CA ALA A 498 24.82 -41.99 -37.39
C ALA A 498 24.05 -41.99 -36.06
N THR A 499 22.83 -42.54 -35.98
CA THR A 499 22.00 -42.51 -34.75
C THR A 499 22.32 -43.63 -33.77
N ARG A 500 23.22 -44.55 -34.15
CA ARG A 500 23.70 -45.68 -33.35
C ARG A 500 25.17 -45.94 -33.71
N ASP A 501 25.87 -46.58 -32.77
CA ASP A 501 27.21 -47.12 -32.93
C ASP A 501 27.14 -48.59 -32.43
N ASP A 502 27.08 -49.54 -33.35
CA ASP A 502 26.87 -50.95 -33.05
C ASP A 502 28.22 -51.66 -32.90
N PRO A 503 28.53 -52.20 -31.71
CA PRO A 503 29.83 -52.82 -31.47
C PRO A 503 30.09 -54.06 -32.34
N ALA A 504 29.06 -54.62 -32.99
CA ALA A 504 29.22 -55.71 -33.96
C ALA A 504 29.69 -55.24 -35.35
N ILE A 505 29.80 -53.94 -35.60
CA ILE A 505 30.32 -53.34 -36.84
C ILE A 505 31.69 -52.70 -36.54
N PRO A 506 32.80 -53.24 -37.05
CA PRO A 506 34.11 -52.62 -36.86
C PRO A 506 34.21 -51.28 -37.60
N GLY A 507 34.32 -50.19 -36.84
CA GLY A 507 34.47 -48.84 -37.40
C GLY A 507 33.18 -48.04 -37.29
N ALA A 508 32.94 -47.15 -38.25
CA ALA A 508 31.69 -46.39 -38.30
C ALA A 508 30.56 -47.26 -38.87
N ASP A 509 29.42 -47.26 -38.20
CA ASP A 509 28.21 -47.95 -38.65
C ASP A 509 27.84 -47.59 -40.10
N ASP A 510 27.57 -48.63 -40.88
CA ASP A 510 27.33 -48.52 -42.32
C ASP A 510 26.18 -49.41 -42.78
N ILE A 511 25.64 -49.09 -43.96
CA ILE A 511 24.66 -49.93 -44.63
C ILE A 511 25.15 -50.33 -46.02
N PHE A 512 25.18 -51.63 -46.27
CA PHE A 512 25.59 -52.19 -47.55
C PHE A 512 24.39 -52.60 -48.40
N ALA A 513 23.38 -53.23 -47.80
CA ALA A 513 22.21 -53.71 -48.51
C ALA A 513 20.93 -53.55 -47.67
N VAL A 514 19.83 -53.27 -48.36
CA VAL A 514 18.48 -53.23 -47.79
C VAL A 514 17.50 -53.89 -48.74
N GLN A 515 16.54 -54.63 -48.18
CA GLN A 515 15.40 -55.16 -48.90
C GLN A 515 14.13 -55.02 -48.05
N GLY A 516 13.02 -54.71 -48.71
CA GLY A 516 11.74 -54.67 -48.03
C GLY A 516 10.59 -54.44 -48.99
N SER A 517 9.47 -54.04 -48.41
CA SER A 517 8.33 -53.52 -49.14
C SER A 517 7.65 -52.43 -48.34
N PHE A 518 6.96 -51.53 -49.03
CA PHE A 518 6.03 -50.64 -48.36
C PHE A 518 4.68 -50.64 -49.06
N THR A 519 3.62 -50.47 -48.28
CA THR A 519 2.27 -50.26 -48.81
C THR A 519 1.98 -48.77 -48.94
N TYR A 520 1.09 -48.42 -49.88
CA TYR A 520 0.65 -47.04 -50.10
C TYR A 520 -0.84 -47.00 -50.43
N ASN A 521 -1.47 -45.86 -50.18
CA ASN A 521 -2.90 -45.69 -50.42
C ASN A 521 -3.23 -45.58 -51.92
N THR A 522 -3.76 -46.65 -52.52
CA THR A 522 -4.14 -46.69 -53.94
C THR A 522 -5.33 -45.82 -54.30
N ALA A 523 -6.11 -45.35 -53.32
CA ALA A 523 -7.18 -44.39 -53.59
C ALA A 523 -6.62 -43.01 -53.98
N ARG A 524 -5.37 -42.72 -53.58
CA ARG A 524 -4.70 -41.45 -53.85
C ARG A 524 -3.56 -41.58 -54.85
N LEU A 525 -2.71 -42.59 -54.69
CA LEU A 525 -1.47 -42.73 -55.46
C LEU A 525 -1.57 -43.85 -56.47
N SER A 526 -1.02 -43.64 -57.67
CA SER A 526 -0.93 -44.66 -58.71
C SER A 526 0.39 -44.61 -59.49
N ALA A 527 0.73 -45.74 -60.13
CA ALA A 527 1.86 -45.88 -61.05
C ALA A 527 3.20 -45.32 -60.54
N PRO A 528 3.80 -45.90 -59.47
CA PRO A 528 5.10 -45.45 -59.00
C PRO A 528 6.22 -45.71 -60.00
N SER A 529 7.08 -44.71 -60.20
CA SER A 529 8.42 -44.87 -60.76
C SER A 529 9.44 -44.66 -59.66
N CYS A 530 10.24 -45.68 -59.37
CA CYS A 530 11.21 -45.66 -58.28
C CYS A 530 12.66 -45.73 -58.78
N GLY A 531 13.58 -45.18 -58.00
CA GLY A 531 15.00 -45.20 -58.29
C GLY A 531 15.86 -44.86 -57.07
N ASN A 532 17.16 -44.70 -57.32
CA ASN A 532 18.12 -44.31 -56.30
C ASN A 532 17.88 -42.88 -55.80
N VAL A 533 18.15 -42.65 -54.53
CA VAL A 533 18.18 -41.30 -53.95
C VAL A 533 19.51 -40.64 -54.33
N SER A 534 19.47 -39.44 -54.90
CA SER A 534 20.68 -38.70 -55.26
C SER A 534 21.56 -38.44 -54.03
N GLY A 535 22.87 -38.67 -54.16
CA GLY A 535 23.83 -38.51 -53.07
C GLY A 535 23.89 -39.66 -52.08
N SER A 536 23.06 -40.71 -52.25
CA SER A 536 23.18 -41.94 -51.47
C SER A 536 24.36 -42.80 -51.94
N GLY A 537 24.92 -43.55 -51.00
CA GLY A 537 25.86 -44.65 -51.21
C GLY A 537 25.25 -45.92 -51.77
N LEU A 538 23.94 -46.07 -51.63
CA LEU A 538 23.18 -47.19 -52.17
C LEU A 538 22.73 -46.85 -53.59
N LEU A 539 23.39 -47.48 -54.57
CA LEU A 539 23.36 -47.07 -55.98
C LEU A 539 22.65 -48.06 -56.91
N ASN A 540 22.06 -49.13 -56.37
CA ASN A 540 21.49 -50.23 -57.15
C ASN A 540 20.04 -50.52 -56.76
N ALA A 541 19.22 -49.49 -56.66
CA ALA A 541 17.79 -49.63 -56.37
C ALA A 541 17.07 -50.40 -57.48
N VAL A 542 16.41 -51.48 -57.09
CA VAL A 542 15.46 -52.23 -57.89
C VAL A 542 14.12 -52.20 -57.17
N ALA A 543 13.06 -51.84 -57.88
CA ALA A 543 11.71 -51.82 -57.34
C ALA A 543 10.76 -52.64 -58.21
N ASN A 544 9.92 -53.46 -57.58
CA ASN A 544 8.81 -54.14 -58.20
C ASN A 544 7.51 -53.42 -57.85
N THR A 545 6.88 -52.86 -58.87
CA THR A 545 5.64 -52.07 -58.78
C THR A 545 4.45 -52.76 -59.43
N ALA A 546 4.56 -54.07 -59.74
CA ALA A 546 3.55 -54.83 -60.48
C ALA A 546 2.22 -54.97 -59.71
N THR A 547 2.25 -54.92 -58.37
CA THR A 547 1.06 -55.01 -57.52
C THR A 547 0.64 -53.61 -57.06
N ALA A 548 -0.55 -53.15 -57.44
CA ALA A 548 -1.08 -51.88 -56.97
C ALA A 548 -1.15 -51.85 -55.43
N GLY A 549 -0.69 -50.76 -54.83
CA GLY A 549 -0.70 -50.56 -53.38
C GLY A 549 0.49 -51.13 -52.62
N VAL A 550 1.42 -51.80 -53.31
CA VAL A 550 2.65 -52.35 -52.72
C VAL A 550 3.84 -52.06 -53.63
N VAL A 551 4.95 -51.60 -53.06
CA VAL A 551 6.24 -51.56 -53.76
C VAL A 551 7.21 -52.45 -52.98
N SER A 552 7.69 -53.52 -53.60
CA SER A 552 8.82 -54.30 -53.07
C SER A 552 10.11 -53.72 -53.63
N PHE A 553 11.14 -53.57 -52.81
CA PHE A 553 12.39 -52.98 -53.24
C PHE A 553 13.60 -53.71 -52.66
N GLY A 554 14.72 -53.59 -53.38
CA GLY A 554 16.06 -53.89 -52.89
C GLY A 554 17.01 -52.81 -53.35
N ASN A 555 17.96 -52.42 -52.51
CA ASN A 555 19.04 -51.52 -52.89
C ASN A 555 20.32 -51.95 -52.17
N PHE A 556 21.45 -51.88 -52.88
CA PHE A 556 22.76 -52.22 -52.31
C PHE A 556 23.85 -51.30 -52.86
N SER A 557 24.92 -51.15 -52.09
CA SER A 557 26.11 -50.42 -52.50
C SER A 557 26.96 -51.29 -53.43
N THR A 558 27.45 -50.70 -54.53
CA THR A 558 28.58 -51.24 -55.31
C THR A 558 29.86 -50.45 -55.04
N ASN A 559 29.79 -49.42 -54.20
CA ASN A 559 30.94 -48.62 -53.81
C ASN A 559 31.76 -49.39 -52.76
N PRO A 560 33.07 -49.57 -52.96
CA PRO A 560 33.93 -50.25 -51.98
C PRO A 560 34.06 -49.51 -50.64
N ALA A 561 33.75 -48.21 -50.59
CA ALA A 561 33.71 -47.45 -49.33
C ALA A 561 32.50 -47.84 -48.45
N VAL A 562 32.66 -47.76 -47.13
CA VAL A 562 31.56 -47.91 -46.16
C VAL A 562 30.54 -46.78 -46.33
N GLN A 563 29.25 -47.10 -46.27
CA GLN A 563 28.16 -46.11 -46.44
C GLN A 563 27.61 -45.68 -45.08
N THR A 564 28.24 -44.66 -44.50
CA THR A 564 27.92 -44.12 -43.17
C THR A 564 26.96 -42.92 -43.24
N GLY A 565 26.44 -42.44 -42.11
CA GLY A 565 25.57 -41.25 -42.09
C GLY A 565 24.16 -41.52 -42.63
N THR A 566 23.49 -40.49 -43.16
CA THR A 566 22.14 -40.66 -43.73
C THR A 566 22.22 -41.20 -45.15
N GLN A 567 21.68 -42.39 -45.36
CA GLN A 567 21.69 -43.10 -46.63
C GLN A 567 20.27 -43.20 -47.19
N GLY A 568 20.09 -42.71 -48.41
CA GLY A 568 18.82 -42.81 -49.12
C GLY A 568 18.62 -44.21 -49.69
N LEU A 569 17.50 -44.83 -49.35
CA LEU A 569 17.23 -46.23 -49.69
C LEU A 569 16.50 -46.35 -51.03
N LEU A 570 15.46 -45.53 -51.21
CA LEU A 570 14.60 -45.55 -52.37
C LEU A 570 13.86 -44.22 -52.48
N THR A 571 13.74 -43.67 -53.68
CA THR A 571 12.78 -42.59 -53.96
C THR A 571 11.78 -43.08 -55.00
N CYS A 572 10.49 -42.83 -54.76
CA CYS A 572 9.39 -43.22 -55.65
C CYS A 572 8.53 -42.00 -55.96
N THR A 573 8.29 -41.75 -57.24
CA THR A 573 7.35 -40.71 -57.71
C THR A 573 6.07 -41.36 -58.18
N PHE A 574 4.96 -40.94 -57.61
CA PHE A 574 3.60 -41.42 -57.88
C PHE A 574 2.81 -40.35 -58.63
N THR A 575 1.83 -40.77 -59.43
CA THR A 575 0.77 -39.86 -59.89
C THR A 575 -0.21 -39.65 -58.73
N ASP A 576 -0.56 -38.40 -58.43
CA ASP A 576 -1.48 -38.05 -57.36
C ASP A 576 -2.89 -37.76 -57.90
N ALA A 577 -3.89 -38.48 -57.39
CA ALA A 577 -5.31 -38.25 -57.67
C ALA A 577 -5.93 -37.18 -56.75
N GLY A 578 -5.18 -36.65 -55.79
CA GLY A 578 -5.50 -35.45 -54.99
C GLY A 578 -6.39 -35.65 -53.77
N SER A 579 -7.08 -36.79 -53.62
CA SER A 579 -7.92 -37.08 -52.44
C SER A 579 -7.43 -38.30 -51.66
N GLY A 580 -7.29 -38.17 -50.33
CA GLY A 580 -6.94 -39.26 -49.42
C GLY A 580 -5.73 -38.97 -48.52
N ALA A 581 -5.55 -39.77 -47.47
CA ALA A 581 -4.36 -39.70 -46.62
C ALA A 581 -3.13 -40.24 -47.36
N LEU A 582 -1.97 -39.62 -47.13
CA LEU A 582 -0.68 -39.98 -47.71
C LEU A 582 0.09 -40.87 -46.72
N THR A 583 -0.38 -42.09 -46.52
CA THR A 583 0.20 -43.01 -45.55
C THR A 583 1.06 -44.06 -46.24
N THR A 584 2.17 -44.44 -45.60
CA THR A 584 2.93 -45.64 -45.96
C THR A 584 3.07 -46.59 -44.77
N ALA A 585 3.26 -47.87 -45.05
CA ALA A 585 3.68 -48.83 -44.03
C ALA A 585 4.77 -49.73 -44.60
N THR A 586 5.98 -49.61 -44.06
CA THR A 586 7.17 -50.32 -44.50
C THR A 586 7.39 -51.59 -43.68
N THR A 587 7.79 -52.66 -44.35
CA THR A 587 8.37 -53.87 -43.76
C THR A 587 9.73 -54.12 -44.40
N LEU A 588 10.79 -54.13 -43.59
CA LEU A 588 12.14 -54.51 -44.03
C LEU A 588 12.36 -56.00 -43.78
N THR A 589 12.90 -56.70 -44.77
CA THR A 589 13.23 -58.13 -44.70
C THR A 589 14.73 -58.38 -44.68
N VAL A 590 15.52 -57.41 -45.15
CA VAL A 590 16.99 -57.41 -45.08
C VAL A 590 17.46 -55.99 -44.79
N ALA A 591 18.40 -55.86 -43.87
CA ALA A 591 19.21 -54.65 -43.71
C ALA A 591 20.56 -55.10 -43.16
N GLU A 592 21.62 -54.91 -43.93
CA GLU A 592 22.93 -55.48 -43.65
C GLU A 592 24.03 -54.43 -43.85
N SER A 593 25.02 -54.44 -42.97
CA SER A 593 26.27 -53.67 -43.07
C SER A 593 27.27 -54.37 -44.01
N GLN A 594 28.36 -53.69 -44.39
CA GLN A 594 29.35 -54.26 -45.32
C GLN A 594 30.08 -55.49 -44.75
N ASN A 595 30.12 -55.66 -43.43
CA ASN A 595 30.68 -56.85 -42.79
C ASN A 595 29.67 -58.01 -42.61
N GLY A 596 28.41 -57.81 -43.03
CA GLY A 596 27.33 -58.80 -42.94
C GLY A 596 26.55 -58.80 -41.62
N THR A 597 26.76 -57.83 -40.72
CA THR A 597 25.94 -57.71 -39.50
C THR A 597 24.50 -57.33 -39.87
N ASN A 598 23.53 -58.12 -39.36
CA ASN A 598 22.10 -57.88 -39.53
C ASN A 598 21.65 -56.68 -38.68
N LEU A 599 21.21 -55.63 -39.35
CA LEU A 599 20.80 -54.37 -38.75
C LEU A 599 19.32 -54.37 -38.32
N LEU A 600 18.48 -55.26 -38.85
CA LEU A 600 17.02 -55.24 -38.68
C LEU A 600 16.53 -55.12 -37.23
N PRO A 601 17.09 -55.85 -36.23
CA PRO A 601 16.62 -55.74 -34.85
C PRO A 601 16.80 -54.34 -34.24
N ASN A 602 17.67 -53.52 -34.85
CA ASN A 602 18.06 -52.20 -34.37
C ASN A 602 17.50 -51.08 -35.26
N ILE A 603 16.61 -51.35 -36.22
CA ILE A 603 15.99 -50.31 -37.05
C ILE A 603 14.62 -49.92 -36.49
N GLN A 604 14.43 -48.62 -36.28
CA GLN A 604 13.12 -48.05 -35.99
C GLN A 604 12.53 -47.43 -37.26
N ILE A 605 11.37 -47.93 -37.67
CA ILE A 605 10.66 -47.47 -38.86
C ILE A 605 9.71 -46.32 -38.50
N ASN A 606 9.99 -45.13 -39.03
CA ASN A 606 9.12 -43.96 -39.00
C ASN A 606 8.64 -43.66 -40.44
N ASP A 607 7.51 -44.24 -40.81
CA ASP A 607 6.90 -44.07 -42.13
C ASP A 607 6.29 -42.68 -42.35
N VAL A 608 5.85 -42.39 -43.59
CA VAL A 608 5.05 -41.21 -43.90
C VAL A 608 3.68 -41.37 -43.20
N PRO A 609 3.32 -40.45 -42.28
CA PRO A 609 2.12 -40.57 -41.46
C PRO A 609 0.81 -40.32 -42.23
#